data_AF-A0A2U3QNT7-F1
#
_entry.id   AF-A0A2U3QNT7-F1
#
_cell.length_a   1.000
_cell.length_b   1.000
_cell.length_c   1.000
_cell.angle_alpha   90.00
_cell.angle_beta   90.00
_cell.angle_gamma   90.00
#
_symmetry.space_group_name_H-M   'P 1'
#
loop_
_entity.id
_entity.type
_entity.pdbx_description
1 polymer ?
#
loop_
_entity_poly.entity_id
_entity_poly.type
_entity_poly.pdbx_seq_one_letter_code
_entity_poly.pdbx_strand_id
1 'polypeptide(L)' 'MLVNGNHIELNNLLGRHVFFDQFGFLSMKFKIQAMLAIIKEKTLYLKLAK' A
#
# COMPACT_ATOMS: atom_id res chain seq x y z
N MET A 1 2.33 30.31 -9.88
CA MET A 1 2.82 29.77 -8.59
C MET A 1 4.32 29.98 -8.57
N LEU A 2 4.81 30.92 -7.76
CA LEU A 2 6.22 31.29 -7.69
C LEU A 2 6.99 30.12 -7.07
N VAL A 3 7.69 29.36 -7.90
CA VAL A 3 8.64 28.34 -7.40
C VAL A 3 9.88 29.11 -6.96
N ASN A 4 9.90 29.48 -5.68
CA ASN A 4 11.06 30.08 -5.06
C ASN A 4 12.16 29.00 -5.04
N GLY A 5 13.33 29.30 -5.58
CA GLY A 5 14.43 28.35 -5.83
C GLY A 5 15.11 27.82 -4.56
N ASN A 6 14.34 27.23 -3.65
CA ASN A 6 14.82 26.67 -2.40
C ASN A 6 14.94 25.15 -2.56
N HIS A 7 16.18 24.64 -2.54
CA HIS A 7 16.49 23.21 -2.63
C HIS A 7 15.73 22.35 -1.59
N ILE A 8 15.30 22.98 -0.50
CA ILE A 8 14.51 22.41 0.60
C ILE A 8 13.08 22.04 0.15
N GLU A 9 12.43 22.82 -0.71
CA GLU A 9 11.06 22.54 -1.16
C GLU A 9 11.02 21.36 -2.12
N LEU A 10 12.00 21.24 -3.02
CA LEU A 10 12.12 20.10 -3.93
C LEU A 10 12.36 18.80 -3.17
N ASN A 11 13.27 18.80 -2.19
CA ASN A 11 13.52 17.63 -1.33
C ASN A 11 12.28 17.25 -0.51
N ASN A 12 11.50 18.24 -0.04
CA ASN A 12 10.24 17.97 0.66
C ASN A 12 9.17 17.37 -0.26
N LEU A 13 9.07 17.83 -1.51
CA LEU A 13 8.17 17.27 -2.52
C LEU A 13 8.56 15.83 -2.88
N LEU A 14 9.85 15.58 -3.14
CA LEU A 14 10.36 14.25 -3.44
C LEU A 14 10.21 13.29 -2.25
N GLY A 15 10.50 13.76 -1.03
CA GLY A 15 10.28 12.98 0.19
C GLY A 15 8.82 12.55 0.33
N ARG A 16 7.87 13.49 0.16
CA ARG A 16 6.43 13.18 0.19
C ARG A 16 6.04 12.14 -0.86
N HIS A 17 6.52 12.25 -2.10
CA HIS A 17 6.25 11.28 -3.16
C HIS A 17 6.70 9.87 -2.77
N VAL A 18 7.93 9.73 -2.26
CA VAL A 18 8.47 8.43 -1.82
C VAL A 18 7.68 7.84 -0.65
N PHE A 19 7.23 8.67 0.31
CA PHE A 19 6.36 8.20 1.40
C PHE A 19 5.03 7.67 0.85
N PHE A 20 4.38 8.37 -0.09
CA PHE A 20 3.12 7.91 -0.68
C PHE A 20 3.27 6.58 -1.42
N ASP A 21 4.37 6.38 -2.15
CA ASP A 21 4.64 5.12 -2.85
C ASP A 21 4.84 3.95 -1.87
N GLN A 22 5.54 4.18 -0.76
CA GLN A 22 5.76 3.16 0.27
C GLN A 22 4.47 2.76 0.99
N PHE A 23 3.62 3.74 1.36
CA PHE A 23 2.32 3.47 1.96
C PHE A 23 1.37 2.77 0.98
N GLY A 24 1.37 3.19 -0.29
CA GLY A 24 0.62 2.52 -1.35
C GLY A 24 1.05 1.05 -1.52
N PHE A 25 2.36 0.80 -1.54
CA PHE A 25 2.91 -0.55 -1.63
C PHE A 25 2.59 -1.42 -0.42
N LEU A 26 2.65 -0.86 0.80
CA LEU A 26 2.30 -1.57 2.03
C LEU A 26 0.81 -1.92 2.07
N SER A 27 -0.05 -0.98 1.65
CA SER A 27 -1.50 -1.18 1.52
C SER A 27 -1.84 -2.27 0.50
N MET A 28 -1.15 -2.29 -0.64
CA MET A 28 -1.32 -3.32 -1.67
C MET A 28 -0.91 -4.72 -1.15
N LYS A 29 0.24 -4.82 -0.47
CA LYS A 29 0.68 -6.06 0.17
C LYS A 29 -0.34 -6.58 1.18
N PHE A 30 -0.85 -5.70 2.05
CA PHE A 30 -1.85 -6.07 3.05
C PHE A 30 -3.15 -6.57 2.41
N LYS A 31 -3.65 -5.88 1.38
CA LYS A 31 -4.86 -6.30 0.65
C LYS A 31 -4.71 -7.68 0.01
N ILE A 32 -3.57 -7.97 -0.62
CA ILE A 32 -3.31 -9.29 -1.23
C ILE A 32 -3.27 -10.38 -0.15
N GLN A 33 -2.56 -10.15 0.95
CA GLN A 33 -2.49 -11.11 2.05
C GLN A 33 -3.87 -11.36 2.69
N ALA A 34 -4.65 -10.30 2.93
CA ALA A 34 -6.00 -10.41 3.44
C ALA A 34 -6.90 -11.20 2.49
N MET A 35 -6.85 -10.94 1.18
CA MET A 35 -7.64 -11.67 0.20
C MET A 35 -7.27 -13.16 0.14
N LEU A 36 -5.97 -13.48 0.17
CA LEU A 36 -5.49 -14.87 0.22
C LEU A 36 -5.96 -15.58 1.50
N ALA A 37 -5.93 -14.90 2.64
CA ALA A 37 -6.42 -15.46 3.91
C ALA A 37 -7.92 -15.79 3.85
N ILE A 38 -8.74 -14.87 3.33
CA ILE A 38 -10.19 -15.07 3.17
C ILE A 38 -10.49 -16.26 2.23
N ILE A 39 -9.78 -16.37 1.11
CA ILE A 39 -9.95 -17.49 0.17
C ILE A 39 -9.59 -18.81 0.85
N LYS A 40 -8.49 -18.84 1.60
CA LYS A 40 -8.04 -20.04 2.33
C LYS A 40 -9.05 -20.47 3.38
N GLU A 41 -9.59 -19.52 4.15
CA GLU A 41 -10.62 -19.76 5.15
C GLU A 41 -11.90 -20.30 4.53
N LYS A 42 -12.42 -19.66 3.47
CA LYS A 42 -13.59 -20.14 2.73
C LYS A 42 -13.38 -21.53 2.15
N THR A 43 -12.21 -21.80 1.60
CA THR A 43 -11.87 -23.12 1.05
C THR A 43 -11.82 -24.19 2.14
N LEU A 44 -11.26 -23.87 3.31
CA LEU A 44 -11.24 -24.76 4.46
C LEU A 44 -12.66 -25.04 4.96
N TYR A 45 -13.48 -24.00 5.08
CA TYR A 45 -14.88 -24.13 5.48
C TYR A 45 -15.68 -25.02 4.51
N LEU A 46 -15.51 -24.81 3.20
CA LEU A 46 -16.18 -25.61 2.17
C LEU A 46 -15.74 -27.09 2.18
N LYS A 47 -14.48 -27.37 2.56
CA LYS A 47 -13.98 -28.74 2.74
C LYS A 47 -14.54 -29.42 3.99
N LEU A 48 -14.79 -28.66 5.05
CA LEU A 48 -15.35 -29.18 6.32
C LEU A 48 -16.87 -29.33 6.27
N ALA A 49 -17.55 -28.55 5.43
CA ALA A 49 -19.00 -28.60 5.25
C ALA A 49 -19.49 -29.71 4.31
N LYS A 50 -18.59 -30.56 3.79
CA LYS A 50 -18.85 -31.63 2.83
C LYS A 50 -18.51 -32.98 3.43
#